data_AF-A0A7J4MAP2-F1
#
_entry.id   AF-A0A7J4MAP2-F1
#
_cell.length_a   1.000
_cell.length_b   1.000
_cell.length_c   1.000
_cell.angle_alpha   90.00
_cell.angle_beta   90.00
_cell.angle_gamma   90.00
#
_symmetry.space_group_name_H-M   'P 1'
#
loop_
_entity.id
_entity.type
_entity.pdbx_description
1 polymer ?
#
loop_
_entity_poly.entity_id
_entity_poly.type
_entity_poly.pdbx_seq_one_letter_code
_entity_poly.pdbx_strand_id
1 'polypeptide(L)'
;MVQRPRGTRDFGPLASRRRRMLELVLEDEARRAGFDRVQTPIFESLDLFTAKSGPGVIGQLYAFEDKGGRNLTLRPELTAPVMRMV
;
A
#
# COMPACT_ATOMS: atom_id res chain seq x y z
N MET A 1 -2.14 0.98 29.07
CA MET A 1 -2.94 0.69 27.86
C MET A 1 -2.13 1.09 26.64
N VAL A 2 -1.96 0.20 25.66
CA VAL A 2 -1.24 0.52 24.41
C VAL A 2 -2.14 1.33 23.50
N GLN A 3 -1.62 2.41 22.91
CA GLN A 3 -2.34 3.30 22.00
C GLN A 3 -1.90 3.03 20.55
N ARG A 4 -2.76 3.38 19.59
CA ARG A 4 -2.39 3.27 18.16
C ARG A 4 -1.28 4.26 17.79
N PRO A 5 -0.46 3.95 16.77
CA PRO A 5 0.53 4.91 16.27
C PRO A 5 -0.10 6.20 15.73
N ARG A 6 0.54 7.34 15.98
CA ARG A 6 0.12 8.65 15.44
C ARG A 6 0.08 8.57 13.90
N GLY A 7 -0.96 9.14 13.31
CA GLY A 7 -1.18 9.12 11.85
C GLY A 7 -1.99 7.90 11.36
N THR A 8 -2.27 6.92 12.22
CA THR A 8 -3.12 5.76 11.88
C THR A 8 -4.56 5.94 12.39
N ARG A 9 -5.48 5.12 11.86
CA ARG A 9 -6.91 5.17 12.19
C ARG A 9 -7.47 3.76 12.39
N ASP A 10 -8.21 3.57 13.48
CA ASP A 10 -9.06 2.38 13.64
C ASP A 10 -10.43 2.66 13.00
N PHE A 11 -10.97 1.65 12.32
CA PHE A 11 -12.30 1.74 11.71
C PHE A 11 -13.28 0.87 12.51
N GLY A 12 -14.05 1.50 13.39
CA GLY A 12 -15.15 0.82 14.10
C GLY A 12 -16.23 0.30 13.15
N PRO A 13 -17.22 -0.47 13.64
CA PRO A 13 -18.15 -1.22 12.78
C PRO A 13 -18.87 -0.37 11.72
N LEU A 14 -19.37 0.81 12.08
CA LEU A 14 -20.04 1.71 11.13
C LEU A 14 -19.09 2.25 10.06
N ALA A 15 -17.88 2.67 10.46
CA ALA A 15 -16.88 3.22 9.54
C ALA A 15 -16.35 2.14 8.58
N SER A 16 -16.10 0.93 9.10
CA SER A 16 -15.70 -0.23 8.31
C SER A 16 -16.77 -0.63 7.29
N ARG A 17 -18.06 -0.63 7.67
CA ARG A 17 -19.16 -0.88 6.71
C ARG A 17 -19.18 0.16 5.59
N ARG A 18 -19.11 1.45 5.92
CA ARG A 18 -19.10 2.52 4.92
C ARG A 18 -17.91 2.40 3.96
N ARG A 19 -16.73 2.10 4.49
CA ARG A 19 -15.52 1.88 3.67
C ARG A 19 -15.69 0.69 2.72
N ARG A 20 -16.17 -0.45 3.22
CA ARG A 20 -16.43 -1.62 2.39
C ARG A 20 -17.45 -1.34 1.28
N MET A 21 -18.50 -0.57 1.58
CA MET A 21 -19.48 -0.17 0.55
C MET A 21 -18.84 0.67 -0.55
N LEU A 22 -17.96 1.61 -0.20
CA LEU A 22 -17.21 2.39 -1.19
C LEU A 22 -16.31 1.49 -2.04
N GLU A 23 -15.56 0.58 -1.42
CA GLU A 23 -14.68 -0.36 -2.12
C GLU A 23 -15.46 -1.23 -3.12
N LEU A 24 -16.65 -1.71 -2.74
CA LEU A 24 -17.52 -2.51 -3.63
C LEU A 24 -18.04 -1.71 -4.83
N VAL A 25 -18.41 -0.44 -4.64
CA VAL A 25 -18.86 0.42 -5.75
C VAL A 25 -17.72 0.66 -6.73
N LEU A 26 -16.51 0.96 -6.23
CA LEU A 26 -15.33 1.15 -7.08
C LEU A 26 -14.98 -0.12 -7.87
N GLU A 27 -15.08 -1.29 -7.22
CA GLU A 27 -14.80 -2.57 -7.86
C GLU A 27 -15.83 -2.94 -8.93
N ASP A 28 -17.13 -2.68 -8.70
CA ASP A 28 -18.17 -2.93 -9.71
C ASP A 28 -17.98 -2.04 -10.95
N GLU A 29 -17.67 -0.76 -10.77
CA GLU A 29 -17.41 0.16 -11.89
C GLU A 29 -16.15 -0.24 -12.68
N ALA A 30 -15.06 -0.60 -11.99
CA ALA A 30 -13.84 -1.07 -12.65
C ALA A 30 -14.09 -2.34 -13.47
N ARG A 31 -14.84 -3.30 -12.92
CA ARG A 31 -15.23 -4.54 -13.61
C ARG A 31 -16.08 -4.27 -14.85
N ARG A 32 -17.03 -3.33 -14.77
CA ARG A 32 -17.85 -2.91 -15.94
C ARG A 32 -17.00 -2.28 -17.04
N ALA A 33 -15.89 -1.64 -16.68
CA ALA A 33 -14.91 -1.09 -17.61
C ALA A 33 -13.89 -2.13 -18.13
N GLY A 34 -14.03 -3.41 -17.78
CA GLY A 34 -13.16 -4.49 -18.26
C GLY A 34 -11.85 -4.66 -17.48
N PHE A 35 -11.74 -4.07 -16.29
CA PHE A 35 -10.59 -4.26 -15.41
C PHE A 35 -10.85 -5.37 -14.40
N ASP A 36 -9.81 -6.15 -14.10
CA ASP A 36 -9.81 -7.13 -13.02
C ASP A 36 -8.98 -6.64 -11.83
N ARG A 37 -9.39 -7.05 -10.64
CA ARG A 37 -8.69 -6.69 -9.39
C ARG A 37 -7.38 -7.44 -9.28
N VAL A 38 -6.31 -6.70 -8.99
CA VAL A 38 -4.99 -7.25 -8.63
C VAL A 38 -4.57 -6.77 -7.25
N GLN A 39 -3.70 -7.54 -6.59
CA GLN A 39 -3.16 -7.17 -5.29
C GLN A 39 -1.70 -7.58 -5.19
N THR A 40 -0.86 -6.61 -4.83
CA THR A 40 0.56 -6.82 -4.52
C THR A 40 0.79 -6.84 -3.01
N PRO A 41 1.95 -7.32 -2.53
CA PRO A 41 2.33 -7.25 -1.12
C PRO A 41 2.26 -5.82 -0.54
N ILE A 42 2.07 -5.72 0.79
CA ILE A 42 2.01 -4.43 1.50
C ILE A 42 3.40 -3.79 1.62
N PHE A 43 4.46 -4.60 1.65
CA PHE A 43 5.84 -4.15 1.62
C PHE A 43 6.54 -4.70 0.37
N GLU A 44 7.53 -3.95 -0.11
CA GLU A 44 8.34 -4.29 -1.28
C GLU A 44 9.82 -4.01 -0.98
N SER A 45 10.71 -4.44 -1.87
CA SER A 45 12.11 -4.02 -1.82
C SER A 45 12.20 -2.50 -1.87
N LEU A 46 13.02 -1.89 -1.01
CA LEU A 46 13.23 -0.44 -0.99
C LEU A 46 13.64 0.09 -2.38
N ASP A 47 14.46 -0.69 -3.10
CA ASP A 47 14.98 -0.33 -4.41
C ASP A 47 13.89 -0.12 -5.47
N LEU A 48 12.72 -0.73 -5.30
CA LEU A 48 11.59 -0.58 -6.21
C LEU A 48 11.12 0.89 -6.31
N PHE A 49 11.25 1.66 -5.23
CA PHE A 49 10.78 3.04 -5.16
C PHE A 49 11.90 4.08 -5.25
N THR A 50 13.15 3.70 -5.02
CA THR A 50 14.29 4.61 -5.08
C THR A 50 14.93 4.66 -6.47
N ALA A 51 14.75 3.62 -7.29
CA ALA A 51 15.40 3.49 -8.61
C ALA A 51 15.19 4.68 -9.55
N LYS A 52 14.06 5.41 -9.45
CA LYS A 52 13.73 6.55 -10.35
C LYS A 52 13.58 7.90 -9.64
N SER A 53 13.45 7.90 -8.32
CA SER A 53 13.05 9.10 -7.57
C SER A 53 14.20 9.74 -6.78
N GLY A 54 15.38 9.12 -6.80
CA GLY A 54 16.55 9.60 -6.08
C GLY A 54 16.44 9.46 -4.55
N PRO A 55 17.52 9.74 -3.81
CA PRO A 55 17.58 9.49 -2.36
C PRO A 55 16.64 10.36 -1.52
N GLY A 56 16.17 11.50 -2.05
CA GLY A 56 15.30 12.44 -1.32
C GLY A 56 13.93 11.86 -0.95
N VAL A 57 13.45 10.83 -1.67
CA VAL A 57 12.18 10.16 -1.36
C VAL A 57 12.29 9.24 -0.14
N ILE A 58 13.49 8.73 0.17
CA ILE A 58 13.69 7.75 1.25
C ILE A 58 13.19 8.30 2.60
N GLY A 59 13.39 9.59 2.87
CA GLY A 59 12.93 10.22 4.12
C GLY A 59 11.40 10.23 4.31
N GLN A 60 10.63 9.96 3.26
CA GLN A 60 9.17 9.86 3.29
C GLN A 60 8.68 8.41 3.27
N LEU A 61 9.57 7.44 3.05
CA LEU A 61 9.25 6.02 3.01
C LEU A 61 9.31 5.42 4.41
N TYR A 62 8.34 4.55 4.72
CA TYR A 62 8.45 3.66 5.88
C TYR A 62 9.39 2.50 5.54
N ALA A 63 10.70 2.79 5.49
CA ALA A 63 11.76 1.82 5.22
C ALA A 63 12.20 1.10 6.49
N PHE A 64 12.53 -0.19 6.38
CA PHE A 64 12.99 -1.02 7.48
C PHE A 64 13.85 -2.19 6.96
N GLU A 65 14.71 -2.71 7.84
CA GLU A 65 15.44 -3.95 7.59
C GLU A 65 14.64 -5.14 8.14
N ASP A 66 14.49 -6.20 7.37
CA ASP A 66 13.86 -7.43 7.86
C ASP A 66 14.85 -8.31 8.65
N LYS A 67 14.38 -9.43 9.19
CA LYS A 67 15.23 -10.35 9.98
C LYS A 67 16.38 -11.00 9.17
N GLY A 68 16.35 -10.91 7.85
CA GLY A 68 17.36 -11.46 6.94
C GLY A 68 18.32 -10.41 6.39
N GLY A 69 18.28 -9.17 6.91
CA GLY A 69 19.16 -8.09 6.44
C GLY A 69 18.72 -7.44 5.14
N ARG A 70 17.47 -7.62 4.71
CA ARG A 70 16.96 -7.03 3.45
C ARG A 70 16.31 -5.68 3.72
N ASN A 71 16.64 -4.70 2.88
CA ASN A 71 16.02 -3.38 2.90
C ASN A 71 14.63 -3.41 2.24
N LEU A 72 13.59 -3.26 3.05
CA LEU A 72 12.20 -3.25 2.61
C LEU A 72 11.54 -1.90 2.93
N THR A 73 10.38 -1.67 2.35
CA THR A 73 9.53 -0.54 2.73
C THR A 73 8.05 -0.86 2.58
N LEU A 74 7.20 -0.27 3.43
CA LEU A 74 5.76 -0.25 3.14
C LEU A 74 5.53 0.48 1.82
N ARG A 75 4.71 -0.09 0.93
CA ARG A 75 4.44 0.55 -0.36
C ARG A 75 3.82 1.94 -0.15
N PRO A 76 4.40 3.01 -0.71
CA PRO A 76 3.80 4.34 -0.67
C PRO A 76 2.69 4.51 -1.74
N GLU A 77 2.74 3.68 -2.79
CA GLU A 77 1.86 3.74 -3.96
C GLU A 77 1.71 2.33 -4.60
N LEU A 78 0.97 2.21 -5.71
CA LEU A 78 0.60 0.91 -6.32
C LEU A 78 1.14 0.67 -7.73
N THR A 79 1.54 1.71 -8.45
CA THR A 79 2.00 1.65 -9.84
C THR A 79 3.25 0.80 -9.99
N ALA A 80 4.31 1.05 -9.20
CA ALA A 80 5.56 0.28 -9.32
C ALA A 80 5.38 -1.20 -8.95
N PRO A 81 4.66 -1.56 -7.87
CA PRO A 81 4.32 -2.96 -7.58
C PRO A 81 3.53 -3.64 -8.70
N VAL A 82 2.52 -2.96 -9.28
CA VAL A 82 1.73 -3.52 -10.39
C VAL A 82 2.59 -3.71 -11.63
N MET A 83 3.45 -2.74 -11.97
CA MET A 83 4.38 -2.86 -13.10
C MET A 83 5.42 -3.98 -12.93
N ARG A 84 5.80 -4.31 -11.68
CA ARG A 84 6.73 -5.43 -11.38
C ARG A 84 6.05 -6.81 -11.45
N MET A 85 4.74 -6.85 -11.24
CA MET A 85 3.96 -8.09 -11.25
C MET A 85 3.78 -8.64 -12.67
N VAL A 86 3.73 -7.75 -13.65
CA VAL A 86 3.65 -8.04 -15.09
C VAL A 86 5.04 -8.30 -15.65
#